data_AF-A0A956V1P0-F1
#
_entry.id   AF-A0A956V1P0-F1
#
_cell.length_a   1.000
_cell.length_b   1.000
_cell.length_c   1.000
_cell.angle_alpha   90.00
_cell.angle_beta   90.00
_cell.angle_gamma   90.00
#
_symmetry.space_group_name_H-M   'P 1'
#
loop_
_entity.id
_entity.type
_entity.pdbx_description
1 polymer ?
#
loop_
_entity_poly.entity_id
_entity_poly.type
_entity_poly.pdbx_seq_one_letter_code
_entity_poly.pdbx_strand_id
1 'polypeptide(L)' 'MSDDMRIDEPPVGHRWELLHREEYTPEEAAEVLNMHASHLLKAAFGGDLKAEIINGDVISIRRSDLVAWLQWREQH' A
#
# COMPACT_ATOMS: atom_id res chain seq x y z
N MET A 1 21.60 -28.70 -14.13
CA MET A 1 21.74 -28.67 -12.66
C MET A 1 21.42 -27.27 -12.23
N SER A 2 20.53 -27.18 -11.26
CA SER A 2 19.93 -26.03 -10.60
C SER A 2 20.67 -24.70 -10.78
N ASP A 3 20.04 -23.78 -11.52
CA ASP A 3 20.17 -22.35 -11.28
C ASP A 3 19.28 -22.05 -10.06
N ASP A 4 19.79 -22.48 -8.91
CA ASP A 4 19.24 -22.24 -7.58
C ASP A 4 19.58 -20.80 -7.23
N MET A 5 18.61 -19.90 -7.48
CA MET A 5 18.38 -18.61 -6.84
C MET A 5 17.73 -17.63 -7.82
N ARG A 6 16.47 -17.90 -8.20
CA ARG A 6 15.55 -16.81 -8.53
C ARG A 6 15.22 -16.12 -7.21
N ILE A 7 16.10 -15.21 -6.78
CA ILE A 7 15.59 -14.05 -6.03
C ILE A 7 14.59 -13.42 -7.00
N ASP A 8 13.32 -13.45 -6.62
CA ASP A 8 12.29 -12.58 -7.15
C ASP A 8 12.70 -11.15 -6.77
N GLU A 9 13.77 -10.64 -7.40
CA GLU A 9 14.02 -9.21 -7.39
C GLU A 9 12.88 -8.65 -8.24
N PRO A 10 11.92 -7.91 -7.64
CA PRO A 10 10.84 -7.35 -8.42
C PRO A 10 11.50 -6.53 -9.53
N PRO A 11 11.09 -6.70 -10.80
CA PRO A 11 11.71 -5.97 -11.89
C PRO A 11 11.67 -4.49 -11.53
N VAL A 12 12.75 -3.77 -11.80
CA VAL A 12 12.95 -2.33 -11.50
C VAL A 12 11.87 -1.38 -12.06
N GLY A 13 10.75 -1.91 -12.60
CA GLY A 13 9.51 -1.21 -12.95
C GLY A 13 8.31 -1.43 -12.00
N HIS A 14 8.32 -2.38 -11.07
CA HIS A 14 7.14 -2.76 -10.26
C HIS A 14 6.61 -1.58 -9.44
N ARG A 15 7.50 -0.86 -8.75
CA ARG A 15 7.12 0.33 -7.96
C ARG A 15 6.57 1.46 -8.81
N TRP A 16 7.05 1.62 -10.06
CA TRP A 16 6.55 2.64 -10.97
C TRP A 16 5.17 2.30 -11.49
N GLU A 17 4.91 1.03 -11.79
CA GLU A 17 3.57 0.54 -12.15
C GLU A 17 2.57 0.71 -11.01
N LEU A 18 3.01 0.45 -9.77
CA LEU A 18 2.20 0.73 -8.59
C LEU A 18 1.88 2.23 -8.51
N LEU A 19 2.82 3.16 -8.69
CA LEU A 19 2.52 4.61 -8.65
C LEU A 19 1.41 5.09 -9.61
N HIS A 20 1.13 4.35 -10.69
CA HIS A 20 0.06 4.65 -11.65
C HIS A 20 -1.27 3.93 -11.37
N ARG A 21 -1.33 3.01 -10.41
CA ARG A 21 -2.59 2.39 -10.02
C ARG A 21 -3.49 3.35 -9.25
N GLU A 22 -4.79 3.18 -9.44
CA GLU A 22 -5.81 3.94 -8.72
C GLU A 22 -6.16 3.31 -7.36
N GLU A 23 -5.84 2.03 -7.20
CA GLU A 23 -6.19 1.20 -6.04
C GLU A 23 -5.03 0.29 -5.65
N TYR A 24 -4.85 0.11 -4.34
CA TYR A 24 -3.75 -0.63 -3.74
C TYR A 24 -4.25 -1.53 -2.63
N THR A 25 -3.69 -2.73 -2.52
CA THR A 25 -3.73 -3.45 -1.25
C THR A 25 -2.92 -2.72 -0.17
N PRO A 26 -3.15 -2.97 1.12
CA PRO A 26 -2.34 -2.39 2.20
C PRO A 26 -0.85 -2.73 2.07
N GLU A 27 -0.50 -3.87 1.49
CA GLU A 27 0.88 -4.27 1.22
C GLU A 27 1.51 -3.47 0.07
N GLU A 28 0.79 -3.31 -1.04
CA GLU A 28 1.25 -2.48 -2.17
C GLU A 28 1.37 -1.00 -1.77
N ALA A 29 0.39 -0.47 -1.03
CA ALA A 29 0.43 0.90 -0.53
C ALA A 29 1.62 1.11 0.42
N ALA A 30 1.92 0.13 1.27
CA ALA A 30 3.09 0.13 2.14
C ALA A 30 4.40 0.17 1.33
N GLU A 31 4.50 -0.61 0.26
CA GLU A 31 5.67 -0.62 -0.62
C GLU A 31 5.84 0.72 -1.36
N VAL A 32 4.76 1.25 -1.93
CA VAL A 32 4.75 2.54 -2.64
C VAL A 32 5.24 3.65 -1.72
N LEU A 33 4.69 3.72 -0.51
CA LEU A 33 4.99 4.74 0.48
C LEU A 33 6.25 4.46 1.30
N ASN A 34 6.89 3.30 1.10
CA ASN A 34 8.03 2.83 1.88
C ASN A 34 7.76 2.90 3.40
N MET A 35 6.58 2.41 3.81
CA MET A 35 6.14 2.41 5.21
C MET A 35 5.60 1.04 5.62
N HIS A 36 5.44 0.80 6.91
CA HIS A 36 4.87 -0.45 7.40
C HIS A 36 3.36 -0.52 7.16
N ALA A 37 2.87 -1.61 6.56
CA ALA A 37 1.45 -1.87 6.33
C ALA A 37 0.61 -1.78 7.60
N SER A 38 1.17 -2.12 8.77
CA SER A 38 0.50 -1.99 10.06
C SER A 38 0.02 -0.57 10.38
N HIS A 39 0.71 0.46 9.88
CA HIS A 39 0.27 1.85 10.05
C HIS A 39 -0.94 2.16 9.17
N LEU A 40 -0.97 1.64 7.94
CA LEU A 40 -2.11 1.78 7.03
C LEU A 40 -3.33 1.05 7.58
N LEU A 41 -3.14 -0.18 8.06
CA LEU A 41 -4.20 -0.96 8.71
C LEU A 41 -4.75 -0.22 9.93
N LYS A 42 -3.88 0.30 10.81
CA LYS A 42 -4.32 1.05 11.99
C LYS A 42 -5.12 2.30 11.61
N ALA A 43 -4.70 3.04 10.58
CA ALA A 43 -5.42 4.20 10.09
C ALA A 43 -6.78 3.81 9.46
N ALA A 44 -6.81 2.71 8.70
CA ALA A 44 -8.02 2.19 8.08
C ALA A 44 -9.05 1.70 9.11
N PHE A 45 -8.63 0.87 10.07
CA PHE A 45 -9.48 0.42 11.17
C PHE A 45 -9.87 1.55 12.12
N GLY A 46 -9.04 2.59 12.24
CA GLY A 46 -9.33 3.79 13.00
C GLY A 46 -10.31 4.76 12.32
N GLY A 47 -10.60 4.57 11.03
CA GLY A 47 -11.45 5.46 10.23
C GLY A 47 -10.74 6.73 9.73
N ASP A 48 -9.43 6.83 9.93
CA ASP A 48 -8.60 7.97 9.53
C ASP A 48 -8.19 7.88 8.04
N LEU A 49 -8.02 6.65 7.56
CA LEU A 49 -7.79 6.32 6.15
C LEU A 49 -9.01 5.59 5.60
N LYS A 50 -9.56 6.08 4.49
CA LYS A 50 -10.67 5.41 3.82
C LYS A 50 -10.16 4.21 3.04
N ALA A 51 -10.66 3.03 3.40
CA ALA A 51 -10.31 1.77 2.77
C ALA A 51 -11.53 0.85 2.67
N GLU A 52 -11.49 -0.06 1.72
CA GLU A 52 -12.46 -1.14 1.59
C GLU A 52 -12.05 -2.29 2.50
N ILE A 53 -12.93 -2.59 3.47
CA ILE A 53 -12.72 -3.63 4.47
C ILE A 53 -13.73 -4.74 4.23
N ILE A 54 -13.26 -5.94 3.92
CA ILE A 54 -14.09 -7.12 3.73
C ILE A 54 -13.66 -8.20 4.72
N ASN A 55 -14.62 -8.76 5.47
CA ASN A 55 -14.38 -9.76 6.51
C ASN A 55 -13.33 -9.34 7.57
N GLY A 56 -13.19 -8.03 7.82
CA GLY A 56 -12.20 -7.51 8.77
C GLY A 56 -10.79 -7.43 8.22
N ASP A 57 -10.60 -7.61 6.92
CA ASP A 57 -9.33 -7.42 6.24
C ASP A 57 -9.42 -6.23 5.26
N VAL A 58 -8.36 -5.42 5.20
CA VAL A 58 -8.31 -4.26 4.30
C VAL A 58 -7.89 -4.77 2.93
N ILE A 59 -8.83 -4.82 1.99
CA ILE A 59 -8.56 -5.41 0.68
C ILE A 59 -8.18 -4.38 -0.38
N SER A 60 -8.60 -3.13 -0.23
CA SER A 60 -8.32 -2.08 -1.22
C SER A 60 -8.31 -0.70 -0.59
N ILE A 61 -7.34 0.10 -0.98
CA ILE A 61 -7.14 1.49 -0.58
C ILE A 61 -6.98 2.30 -1.85
N ARG A 62 -7.84 3.30 -2.04
CA ARG A 62 -7.72 4.18 -3.20
C ARG A 62 -6.54 5.11 -3.04
N ARG A 63 -5.84 5.36 -4.15
CA ARG A 63 -4.73 6.32 -4.21
C ARG A 63 -5.14 7.70 -3.71
N SER A 64 -6.31 8.19 -4.13
CA SER A 64 -6.80 9.51 -3.73
C SER A 64 -7.02 9.63 -2.23
N ASP A 65 -7.60 8.59 -1.61
CA ASP A 65 -7.80 8.53 -0.16
C ASP A 65 -6.47 8.41 0.59
N LEU A 66 -5.52 7.62 0.05
CA LEU A 66 -4.16 7.49 0.58
C LEU A 66 -3.38 8.81 0.56
N VAL A 67 -3.45 9.55 -0.55
CA VAL A 67 -2.82 10.87 -0.69
C VAL A 67 -3.48 11.90 0.23
N ALA A 68 -4.81 11.91 0.32
CA ALA A 68 -5.53 12.80 1.22
C ALA A 68 -5.13 12.56 2.69
N TRP A 69 -5.02 11.29 3.08
CA TRP A 69 -4.56 10.90 4.41
C TRP A 69 -3.11 11.34 4.70
N LEU A 70 -2.20 11.18 3.73
CA LEU A 70 -0.81 11.64 3.87
C LEU A 70 -0.74 13.16 4.03
N GLN A 71 -1.50 13.91 3.23
CA GLN A 71 -1.55 15.36 3.34
C GLN A 71 -2.13 15.82 4.69
N TRP A 72 -3.13 15.11 5.22
CA TRP A 72 -3.67 15.39 6.55
C TRP A 72 -2.62 15.15 7.64
N ARG A 73 -1.86 14.04 7.53
CA ARG A 73 -0.78 13.71 8.46
C ARG A 73 0.38 14.68 8.46
N GLU A 74 0.79 15.24 7.31
CA GLU A 74 1.90 16.21 7.29
C GLU A 74 1.53 17.55 7.94
N GLN A 75 0.24 17.81 8.15
CA GLN A 75 -0.26 19.03 8.78
C GLN A 75 -0.48 18.89 10.29
N HIS A 76 -0.22 17.72 10.88
CA HIS A 76 -0.45 17.39 12.29
C HIS A 76 0.75 16.71 12.94
#